data_AF-A0A3D0JY83-F1
#
_entry.id   AF-A0A3D0JY83-F1
#
_cell.length_a   1.000
_cell.length_b   1.000
_cell.length_c   1.000
_cell.angle_alpha   90.00
_cell.angle_beta   90.00
_cell.angle_gamma   90.00
#
_symmetry.space_group_name_H-M   'P 1'
#
loop_
_entity.id
_entity.type
_entity.pdbx_description
1 polymer ?
#
loop_
_entity_poly.entity_id
_entity_poly.type
_entity_poly.pdbx_seq_one_letter_code
_entity_poly.pdbx_strand_id
1 'polypeptide(L)'
;AIEREVRQPWADRALDAVYPPGSIIKPLVLAAASAEGECGAGTTIHCNGHHFPGQPGIARCWIYRPRNNNAVHGPLQPAEALARSCNCYFYELGDRLGLERIVDWFEYFGLGRRLEPGLAPLGAAGDGVSGRGHLPDATQRAALERRGEDRFESVMLSIGQGGVSWTVLQAANAYAILARSGRRLPPTFVRGMRASPPGPDVLFDGEIVESILDGLADAVTESWGTGSRLKYGPGDYEPIFNVDPIRVWGKTGTAQAPPLVTDVDGDGALATGERIDGLHHAWFVGLAGEVAPRYAVAVFVEHGGSGGRVAGPIANQVIHALRATGHLGPQEVAR
;
A
#
# COMPACT_ATOMS: atom_id res chain seq x y z
N ALA A 1 -9.87 31.00 8.32
CA ALA A 1 -9.47 30.96 6.89
C ALA A 1 -8.28 30.03 6.65
N ILE A 2 -7.26 30.05 7.52
CA ILE A 2 -6.03 29.26 7.37
C ILE A 2 -6.15 27.83 7.87
N GLU A 3 -6.98 27.56 8.89
CA GLU A 3 -7.34 26.16 9.19
C GLU A 3 -7.99 25.48 7.98
N ARG A 4 -8.71 26.26 7.17
CA ARG A 4 -9.25 25.85 5.87
C ARG A 4 -8.11 25.59 4.88
N GLU A 5 -7.13 26.49 4.76
CA GLU A 5 -6.00 26.39 3.81
C GLU A 5 -4.99 25.28 4.15
N VAL A 6 -4.67 25.11 5.44
CA VAL A 6 -3.71 24.12 5.97
C VAL A 6 -4.34 22.74 6.06
N ARG A 7 -5.59 22.63 6.56
CA ARG A 7 -6.25 21.33 6.72
C ARG A 7 -7.13 20.94 5.55
N GLN A 8 -7.35 21.83 4.58
CA GLN A 8 -8.12 21.58 3.36
C GLN A 8 -9.37 20.72 3.61
N PRO A 9 -10.30 21.13 4.51
CA PRO A 9 -11.44 20.30 4.91
C PRO A 9 -12.44 20.08 3.78
N TRP A 10 -12.31 20.82 2.67
CA TRP A 10 -13.10 20.62 1.46
C TRP A 10 -12.56 19.50 0.55
N ALA A 11 -11.32 19.04 0.77
CA ALA A 11 -10.70 18.04 -0.08
C ALA A 11 -11.14 16.63 0.36
N ASP A 12 -11.70 15.86 -0.57
CA ASP A 12 -11.95 14.44 -0.33
C ASP A 12 -10.63 13.66 -0.40
N ARG A 13 -10.06 13.39 0.77
CA ARG A 13 -8.78 12.67 0.86
C ARG A 13 -8.89 11.19 0.50
N ALA A 14 -10.09 10.62 0.60
CA ALA A 14 -10.29 9.22 0.32
C ALA A 14 -10.42 8.96 -1.19
N LEU A 15 -11.11 9.87 -1.88
CA LEU A 15 -11.44 9.75 -3.30
C LEU A 15 -10.47 10.53 -4.20
N ASP A 16 -10.08 11.75 -3.84
CA ASP A 16 -9.41 12.68 -4.75
C ASP A 16 -7.93 12.86 -4.48
N ALA A 17 -7.52 12.93 -3.22
CA ALA A 17 -6.13 13.14 -2.88
C ALA A 17 -5.27 11.92 -3.21
N VAL A 18 -4.09 12.18 -3.76
CA VAL A 18 -3.14 11.14 -4.18
C VAL A 18 -1.90 11.20 -3.31
N TYR A 19 -1.43 10.03 -2.90
CA TYR A 19 -0.27 9.91 -2.02
C TYR A 19 0.66 8.79 -2.49
N PRO A 20 1.97 8.91 -2.23
CA PRO A 20 2.89 7.81 -2.47
C PRO A 20 2.47 6.56 -1.66
N PRO A 21 2.40 5.37 -2.28
CA PRO A 21 1.96 4.14 -1.63
C PRO A 21 2.97 3.65 -0.59
N GLY A 22 4.26 3.68 -0.89
CA GLY A 22 5.25 2.91 -0.15
C GLY A 22 4.93 1.41 -0.14
N SER A 23 5.28 0.74 0.95
CA SER A 23 5.30 -0.73 1.04
C SER A 23 3.94 -1.44 0.89
N ILE A 24 2.81 -0.73 0.88
CA ILE A 24 1.49 -1.34 0.64
C ILE A 24 1.31 -1.83 -0.81
N ILE A 25 2.20 -1.46 -1.74
CA ILE A 25 2.17 -1.96 -3.12
C ILE A 25 2.76 -3.37 -3.31
N LYS A 26 3.59 -3.81 -2.36
CA LYS A 26 4.38 -5.05 -2.47
C LYS A 26 3.55 -6.31 -2.77
N PRO A 27 2.36 -6.52 -2.19
CA PRO A 27 1.49 -7.63 -2.58
C PRO A 27 1.10 -7.64 -4.07
N LEU A 28 0.90 -6.45 -4.65
CA LEU A 28 0.55 -6.29 -6.07
C LEU A 28 1.73 -6.66 -6.97
N VAL A 29 2.94 -6.24 -6.58
CA VAL A 29 4.18 -6.58 -7.29
C VAL A 29 4.45 -8.08 -7.24
N LEU A 30 4.18 -8.73 -6.11
CA LEU A 30 4.32 -10.18 -5.99
C LEU A 30 3.34 -10.92 -6.91
N ALA A 31 2.07 -10.51 -6.93
CA ALA A 31 1.06 -11.08 -7.82
C ALA A 31 1.43 -10.88 -9.30
N ALA A 32 1.92 -9.67 -9.65
CA ALA A 32 2.39 -9.34 -10.99
C ALA A 32 3.59 -10.21 -11.42
N ALA A 33 4.63 -10.30 -10.58
CA ALA A 33 5.79 -11.14 -10.85
C ALA A 33 5.41 -12.61 -11.04
N SER A 34 4.43 -13.12 -10.30
CA SER A 34 3.95 -14.48 -10.47
C SER A 34 3.16 -14.67 -11.76
N ALA A 35 2.27 -13.74 -12.11
CA ALA A 35 1.53 -13.79 -13.36
C ALA A 35 2.43 -13.71 -14.61
N GLU A 36 3.59 -13.05 -14.49
CA GLU A 36 4.63 -12.96 -15.52
C GLU A 36 5.63 -14.13 -15.52
N GLY A 37 5.48 -15.09 -14.60
CA GLY A 37 6.39 -16.24 -14.47
C GLY A 37 7.76 -15.94 -13.82
N GLU A 38 7.93 -14.75 -13.26
CA GLU A 38 9.18 -14.28 -12.63
C GLU A 38 9.32 -14.69 -11.15
N CYS A 39 8.23 -15.14 -10.52
CA CYS A 39 8.18 -15.55 -9.12
C CYS A 39 7.06 -16.57 -8.82
N GLY A 40 7.40 -17.78 -8.37
CA GLY A 40 6.46 -18.72 -7.73
C GLY A 40 6.48 -18.66 -6.19
N ALA A 41 5.57 -19.39 -5.53
CA ALA A 41 5.45 -19.45 -4.07
C ALA A 41 6.72 -19.94 -3.35
N GLY A 42 7.53 -20.79 -3.99
CA GLY A 42 8.80 -21.29 -3.44
C GLY A 42 10.04 -20.43 -3.75
N THR A 43 9.89 -19.33 -4.50
CA THR A 43 11.03 -18.51 -4.97
C THR A 43 11.75 -17.90 -3.80
N THR A 44 13.04 -18.24 -3.64
CA THR A 44 13.88 -17.68 -2.58
C THR A 44 14.76 -16.58 -3.14
N ILE A 45 14.73 -15.39 -2.54
CA ILE A 45 15.60 -14.26 -2.89
C ILE A 45 16.39 -13.84 -1.66
N HIS A 46 17.70 -13.66 -1.83
CA HIS A 46 18.59 -13.26 -0.74
C HIS A 46 18.62 -11.73 -0.58
N CYS A 47 18.17 -11.26 0.58
CA CYS A 47 18.36 -9.88 1.00
C CYS A 47 19.78 -9.69 1.54
N ASN A 48 20.63 -9.01 0.77
CA ASN A 48 21.99 -8.61 1.18
C ASN A 48 22.03 -7.19 1.77
N GLY A 49 20.87 -6.58 2.02
CA GLY A 49 20.75 -5.24 2.60
C GLY A 49 20.68 -4.09 1.59
N HIS A 50 21.15 -4.29 0.36
CA HIS A 50 20.96 -3.38 -0.77
C HIS A 50 20.82 -4.18 -2.07
N HIS A 51 20.23 -3.59 -3.10
CA HIS A 51 19.99 -4.28 -4.37
C HIS A 51 21.19 -4.22 -5.33
N PHE A 52 21.78 -3.04 -5.53
CA PHE A 52 22.87 -2.86 -6.51
C PHE A 52 24.22 -3.29 -5.93
N PRO A 53 24.92 -4.27 -6.56
CA PRO A 53 26.27 -4.67 -6.13
C PRO A 53 27.26 -3.49 -6.19
N GLY A 54 28.13 -3.38 -5.19
CA GLY A 54 29.12 -2.31 -5.11
C GLY A 54 28.57 -0.92 -4.77
N GLN A 55 27.25 -0.76 -4.59
CA GLN A 55 26.60 0.52 -4.29
C GLN A 55 25.72 0.43 -3.02
N PRO A 56 26.31 0.16 -1.84
CA PRO A 56 25.54 -0.12 -0.61
C PRO A 56 24.71 1.07 -0.09
N GLY A 57 24.92 2.28 -0.62
CA GLY A 57 24.14 3.47 -0.28
C GLY A 57 22.79 3.57 -1.00
N ILE A 58 22.59 2.82 -2.08
CA ILE A 58 21.46 2.95 -3.02
C ILE A 58 20.54 1.74 -2.92
N ALA A 59 19.22 1.95 -3.06
CA ALA A 59 18.20 0.89 -3.00
C ALA A 59 18.43 -0.06 -1.81
N ARG A 60 18.46 0.53 -0.60
CA ARG A 60 18.69 -0.19 0.65
C ARG A 60 17.42 -0.83 1.18
N CYS A 61 17.57 -1.99 1.80
CA CYS A 61 16.57 -2.55 2.68
C CYS A 61 16.38 -1.65 3.90
N TRP A 62 15.14 -1.55 4.37
CA TRP A 62 14.79 -0.61 5.44
C TRP A 62 15.51 -0.93 6.78
N ILE A 63 15.93 -2.19 6.99
CA ILE A 63 16.72 -2.63 8.14
C ILE A 63 18.23 -2.41 7.97
N TYR A 64 18.72 -2.19 6.76
CA TYR A 64 20.14 -2.03 6.46
C TYR A 64 20.61 -0.60 6.81
N ARG A 65 20.85 -0.41 8.11
CA ARG A 65 21.22 0.89 8.69
C ARG A 65 22.36 0.70 9.70
N PRO A 66 23.27 1.67 9.86
CA PRO A 66 24.34 1.61 10.86
C PRO A 66 23.81 1.35 12.29
N ARG A 67 22.70 2.00 12.66
CA ARG A 67 22.03 1.81 13.97
C ARG A 67 21.49 0.39 14.21
N ASN A 68 21.31 -0.39 13.14
CA ASN A 68 20.90 -1.79 13.19
C ASN A 68 22.10 -2.72 12.90
N ASN A 69 23.33 -2.24 13.07
CA ASN A 69 24.55 -2.96 12.70
C ASN A 69 24.53 -3.50 11.26
N ASN A 70 23.91 -2.74 10.34
CA ASN A 70 23.74 -3.12 8.93
C ASN A 70 23.12 -4.52 8.74
N ALA A 71 22.16 -4.88 9.61
CA ALA A 71 21.45 -6.15 9.51
C ALA A 71 20.78 -6.34 8.14
N VAL A 72 20.65 -7.61 7.75
CA VAL A 72 20.01 -8.05 6.51
C VAL A 72 18.95 -9.10 6.84
N HIS A 73 17.97 -9.30 5.95
CA HIS A 73 16.94 -10.32 6.19
C HIS A 73 17.42 -11.73 5.82
N GLY A 74 18.46 -11.85 4.98
CA GLY A 74 18.93 -13.14 4.47
C GLY A 74 18.00 -13.73 3.40
N PRO A 75 18.00 -15.05 3.20
CA PRO A 75 17.07 -15.72 2.30
C PRO A 75 15.63 -15.53 2.78
N LEU A 76 14.74 -15.19 1.86
CA LEU A 76 13.31 -15.06 2.13
C LEU A 76 12.52 -15.71 1.01
N GLN A 77 11.43 -16.38 1.38
CA GLN A 77 10.33 -16.73 0.48
C GLN A 77 9.29 -15.58 0.42
N PRO A 78 8.33 -15.64 -0.53
CA PRO A 78 7.43 -14.50 -0.78
C PRO A 78 6.61 -14.05 0.45
N ALA A 79 6.02 -14.99 1.19
CA ALA A 79 5.25 -14.71 2.39
C ALA A 79 6.10 -13.97 3.46
N GLU A 80 7.31 -14.48 3.75
CA GLU A 80 8.23 -13.87 4.70
C GLU A 80 8.69 -12.48 4.25
N ALA A 81 8.95 -12.32 2.94
CA ALA A 81 9.35 -11.05 2.35
C ALA A 81 8.24 -9.99 2.48
N LEU A 82 6.98 -10.38 2.29
CA LEU A 82 5.83 -9.52 2.53
C LEU A 82 5.68 -9.13 4.00
N ALA A 83 5.71 -10.12 4.88
CA ALA A 83 5.50 -9.93 6.31
C ALA A 83 6.58 -9.05 6.97
N ARG A 84 7.85 -9.23 6.58
CA ARG A 84 9.01 -8.40 6.99
C ARG A 84 9.18 -7.14 6.13
N SER A 85 8.36 -6.97 5.09
CA SER A 85 8.43 -5.85 4.16
C SER A 85 9.82 -5.66 3.55
N CYS A 86 10.51 -6.73 3.18
CA CYS A 86 11.89 -6.69 2.72
C CYS A 86 12.05 -5.95 1.38
N ASN A 87 12.70 -4.78 1.34
CA ASN A 87 12.83 -4.04 0.06
C ASN A 87 13.64 -4.81 -0.98
N CYS A 88 14.75 -5.48 -0.60
CA CYS A 88 15.60 -6.19 -1.56
C CYS A 88 14.87 -7.31 -2.32
N TYR A 89 13.93 -8.00 -1.68
CA TYR A 89 13.11 -9.00 -2.35
C TYR A 89 12.28 -8.36 -3.47
N PHE A 90 11.62 -7.23 -3.18
CA PHE A 90 10.79 -6.53 -4.16
C PHE A 90 11.61 -5.75 -5.19
N TYR A 91 12.79 -5.24 -4.83
CA TYR A 91 13.73 -4.67 -5.79
C TYR A 91 14.13 -5.68 -6.85
N GLU A 92 14.44 -6.92 -6.45
CA GLU A 92 14.73 -8.01 -7.38
C GLU A 92 13.51 -8.33 -8.27
N LEU A 93 12.30 -8.40 -7.73
CA LEU A 93 11.10 -8.57 -8.55
C LEU A 93 10.87 -7.39 -9.50
N GLY A 94 11.16 -6.17 -9.06
CA GLY A 94 11.06 -4.98 -9.88
C GLY A 94 12.07 -4.99 -11.03
N ASP A 95 13.28 -5.48 -10.79
CA ASP A 95 14.31 -5.64 -11.81
C ASP A 95 13.91 -6.70 -12.85
N ARG A 96 13.38 -7.84 -12.40
CA ARG A 96 12.86 -8.90 -13.30
C ARG A 96 11.71 -8.41 -14.17
N LEU A 97 10.72 -7.74 -13.57
CA LEU A 97 9.56 -7.22 -14.29
C LEU A 97 9.93 -6.11 -15.28
N GLY A 98 10.80 -5.18 -14.89
CA GLY A 98 11.06 -3.97 -15.67
C GLY A 98 9.92 -2.95 -15.63
N LEU A 99 10.24 -1.72 -16.06
CA LEU A 99 9.37 -0.54 -15.87
C LEU A 99 8.02 -0.68 -16.56
N GLU A 100 8.00 -1.16 -17.80
CA GLU A 100 6.77 -1.28 -18.59
C GLU A 100 5.77 -2.23 -17.93
N ARG A 101 6.20 -3.46 -17.62
CA ARG A 101 5.33 -4.47 -16.99
C ARG A 101 4.83 -4.03 -15.62
N ILE A 102 5.66 -3.38 -14.80
CA ILE A 102 5.20 -2.85 -13.51
C ILE A 102 4.07 -1.83 -13.69
N VAL A 103 4.23 -0.89 -14.62
CA VAL A 103 3.21 0.14 -14.87
C VAL A 103 1.92 -0.51 -15.36
N ASP A 104 2.01 -1.46 -16.31
CA ASP A 104 0.84 -2.14 -16.86
C ASP A 104 0.09 -2.95 -15.77
N TRP A 105 0.81 -3.59 -14.84
CA TRP A 105 0.21 -4.27 -13.70
C TRP A 105 -0.39 -3.31 -12.67
N PHE A 106 0.25 -2.18 -12.38
CA PHE A 106 -0.34 -1.15 -11.52
C PHE A 106 -1.62 -0.58 -12.13
N GLU A 107 -1.61 -0.34 -13.44
CA GLU A 107 -2.81 -0.03 -14.18
C GLU A 107 -3.85 -1.15 -14.05
N TYR A 108 -3.48 -2.44 -14.18
CA TYR A 108 -4.42 -3.55 -13.98
C TYR A 108 -5.15 -3.46 -12.64
N PHE A 109 -4.43 -3.15 -11.54
CA PHE A 109 -4.99 -2.95 -10.20
C PHE A 109 -5.78 -1.64 -10.01
N GLY A 110 -5.83 -0.78 -11.02
CA GLY A 110 -6.64 0.44 -11.05
C GLY A 110 -5.89 1.72 -10.74
N LEU A 111 -4.56 1.68 -10.59
CA LEU A 111 -3.73 2.89 -10.48
C LEU A 111 -3.65 3.60 -11.83
N GLY A 112 -3.37 4.90 -11.82
CA GLY A 112 -3.30 5.72 -13.05
C GLY A 112 -4.65 6.02 -13.70
N ARG A 113 -5.76 5.44 -13.20
CA ARG A 113 -7.12 5.63 -13.72
C ARG A 113 -8.07 6.12 -12.64
N ARG A 114 -9.01 6.99 -13.01
CA ARG A 114 -10.11 7.38 -12.12
C ARG A 114 -10.99 6.16 -11.87
N LEU A 115 -11.33 5.94 -10.61
CA LEU A 115 -12.39 5.01 -10.23
C LEU A 115 -13.71 5.79 -10.25
N GLU A 116 -14.74 5.21 -10.84
CA GLU A 116 -16.05 5.85 -10.99
C GLU A 116 -17.06 5.11 -10.09
N PRO A 117 -17.12 5.42 -8.77
CA PRO A 117 -17.96 4.69 -7.84
C PRO A 117 -19.45 5.06 -7.91
N GLY A 118 -19.87 5.77 -8.97
CA GLY A 118 -21.25 6.19 -9.20
C GLY A 118 -21.68 7.44 -8.45
N LEU A 119 -20.71 8.26 -8.03
CA LEU A 119 -20.97 9.62 -7.61
C LEU A 119 -20.89 10.53 -8.84
N ALA A 120 -21.56 11.68 -8.80
CA ALA A 120 -21.35 12.74 -9.78
C ALA A 120 -20.14 13.60 -9.33
N PRO A 121 -19.35 14.18 -10.26
CA PRO A 121 -18.23 15.04 -9.90
C PRO A 121 -18.70 16.22 -9.05
N LEU A 122 -18.02 16.48 -7.93
CA LEU A 122 -18.28 17.66 -7.10
C LEU A 122 -17.50 18.86 -7.66
N GLY A 123 -18.00 19.51 -8.71
CA GLY A 123 -17.43 20.77 -9.20
C GLY A 123 -17.63 21.06 -10.70
N ALA A 124 -17.31 22.30 -11.09
CA ALA A 124 -17.42 22.80 -12.47
C ALA A 124 -16.26 22.37 -13.39
N ALA A 125 -15.26 21.66 -12.87
CA ALA A 125 -14.25 21.03 -13.68
C ALA A 125 -14.74 19.62 -14.06
N GLY A 126 -14.78 19.31 -15.36
CA GLY A 126 -15.09 17.98 -15.91
C GLY A 126 -14.06 16.89 -15.58
N ASP A 127 -13.40 17.04 -14.44
CA ASP A 127 -12.39 16.17 -13.88
C ASP A 127 -13.12 15.25 -12.90
N GLY A 128 -13.32 13.97 -13.28
CA GLY A 128 -14.16 12.98 -12.56
C GLY A 128 -14.00 12.85 -11.03
N VAL A 129 -14.81 12.00 -10.40
CA VAL A 129 -15.08 12.04 -8.93
C VAL A 129 -14.01 11.39 -8.05
N SER A 130 -12.91 10.96 -8.64
CA SER A 130 -11.75 10.46 -7.91
C SER A 130 -10.46 10.90 -8.56
N GLY A 131 -9.41 10.99 -7.76
CA GLY A 131 -8.04 11.16 -8.21
C GLY A 131 -7.62 9.93 -8.99
N ARG A 132 -6.91 10.14 -10.11
CA ARG A 132 -6.40 9.02 -10.92
C ARG A 132 -5.11 8.41 -10.38
N GLY A 133 -4.47 9.04 -9.40
CA GLY A 133 -3.08 8.72 -9.04
C GLY A 133 -2.08 9.22 -10.09
N HIS A 134 -0.85 8.73 -10.00
CA HIS A 134 0.19 8.95 -11.01
C HIS A 134 0.95 7.64 -11.23
N LEU A 135 1.22 7.37 -12.50
CA LEU A 135 2.19 6.40 -12.99
C LEU A 135 2.98 7.06 -14.13
N PRO A 136 4.23 6.67 -14.40
CA PRO A 136 4.97 7.16 -15.54
C PRO A 136 4.23 6.85 -16.85
N ASP A 137 3.86 7.88 -17.60
CA ASP A 137 3.25 7.72 -18.92
C ASP A 137 4.27 7.27 -19.98
N ALA A 138 3.82 6.93 -21.18
CA ALA A 138 4.70 6.47 -22.26
C ALA A 138 5.84 7.45 -22.59
N THR A 139 5.60 8.76 -22.50
CA THR A 139 6.63 9.78 -22.75
C THR A 139 7.67 9.79 -21.64
N GLN A 140 7.22 9.71 -20.39
CA GLN A 140 8.10 9.63 -19.21
C GLN A 140 8.92 8.34 -19.22
N ARG A 141 8.31 7.19 -19.54
CA ARG A 141 8.98 5.89 -19.66
C ARG A 141 10.08 5.93 -20.73
N ALA A 142 9.77 6.42 -21.94
CA ALA A 142 10.76 6.57 -23.00
C ALA A 142 11.89 7.55 -22.62
N ALA A 143 11.60 8.57 -21.81
CA ALA A 143 12.63 9.50 -21.33
C ALA A 143 13.55 8.86 -20.28
N LEU A 144 13.03 8.03 -19.39
CA LEU A 144 13.80 7.25 -18.42
C LEU A 144 14.73 6.25 -19.13
N GLU A 145 14.20 5.53 -20.12
CA GLU A 145 14.97 4.58 -20.93
C GLU A 145 16.13 5.26 -21.68
N ARG A 146 15.87 6.42 -22.32
CA ARG A 146 16.94 7.20 -22.98
C ARG A 146 18.05 7.65 -22.04
N ARG A 147 17.76 7.81 -20.75
CA ARG A 147 18.75 8.16 -19.71
C ARG A 147 19.37 6.94 -19.03
N GLY A 148 18.89 5.72 -19.32
CA GLY A 148 19.28 4.49 -18.63
C GLY A 148 18.83 4.43 -17.17
N GLU A 149 17.74 5.14 -16.84
CA GLU A 149 17.18 5.25 -15.49
C GLU A 149 15.96 4.36 -15.27
N ASP A 150 15.44 3.72 -16.32
CA ASP A 150 14.25 2.86 -16.32
C ASP A 150 14.37 1.69 -15.35
N ARG A 151 15.54 1.05 -15.30
CA ARG A 151 15.83 -0.03 -14.34
C ARG A 151 15.70 0.46 -12.90
N PHE A 152 16.29 1.61 -12.58
CA PHE A 152 16.23 2.19 -11.24
C PHE A 152 14.80 2.58 -10.87
N GLU A 153 14.06 3.19 -11.81
CA GLU A 153 12.65 3.53 -11.61
C GLU A 153 11.82 2.28 -11.33
N SER A 154 12.00 1.21 -12.10
CA SER A 154 11.32 -0.08 -11.88
C SER A 154 11.55 -0.63 -10.46
N VAL A 155 12.81 -0.61 -10.02
CA VAL A 155 13.20 -1.00 -8.66
C VAL A 155 12.50 -0.13 -7.61
N MET A 156 12.40 1.19 -7.81
CA MET A 156 11.73 2.07 -6.84
C MET A 156 10.20 1.89 -6.84
N LEU A 157 9.58 1.74 -8.01
CA LEU A 157 8.16 1.50 -8.15
C LEU A 157 7.73 0.20 -7.44
N SER A 158 8.58 -0.83 -7.48
CA SER A 158 8.32 -2.12 -6.81
C SER A 158 8.12 -2.05 -5.29
N ILE A 159 8.57 -0.95 -4.66
CA ILE A 159 8.37 -0.69 -3.23
C ILE A 159 7.46 0.51 -2.97
N GLY A 160 6.82 1.03 -4.03
CA GLY A 160 5.86 2.12 -3.97
C GLY A 160 6.51 3.49 -3.80
N GLN A 161 7.71 3.67 -4.37
CA GLN A 161 8.44 4.94 -4.43
C GLN A 161 8.76 5.28 -5.90
N GLY A 162 9.26 6.48 -6.17
CA GLY A 162 9.41 6.98 -7.55
C GLY A 162 8.13 7.67 -8.03
N GLY A 163 7.88 7.64 -9.33
CA GLY A 163 6.75 8.29 -10.01
C GLY A 163 5.40 7.62 -9.79
N VAL A 164 5.11 7.14 -8.57
CA VAL A 164 3.84 6.48 -8.22
C VAL A 164 3.10 7.19 -7.09
N SER A 165 1.82 7.47 -7.32
CA SER A 165 0.87 7.88 -6.28
C SER A 165 -0.52 7.34 -6.57
N TRP A 166 -1.33 7.17 -5.53
CA TRP A 166 -2.70 6.67 -5.64
C TRP A 166 -3.60 7.21 -4.53
N THR A 167 -4.91 7.03 -4.68
CA THR A 167 -5.91 7.42 -3.68
C THR A 167 -6.14 6.31 -2.66
N VAL A 168 -6.77 6.64 -1.52
CA VAL A 168 -7.16 5.62 -0.51
C VAL A 168 -8.13 4.61 -1.10
N LEU A 169 -9.07 5.06 -1.95
CA LEU A 169 -10.01 4.17 -2.64
C LEU A 169 -9.29 3.21 -3.60
N GLN A 170 -8.30 3.69 -4.37
CA GLN A 170 -7.49 2.83 -5.24
C GLN A 170 -6.74 1.75 -4.44
N ALA A 171 -6.17 2.11 -3.29
CA ALA A 171 -5.48 1.17 -2.41
C ALA A 171 -6.42 0.07 -1.89
N ALA A 172 -7.61 0.44 -1.39
CA ALA A 172 -8.61 -0.53 -0.92
C ALA A 172 -9.10 -1.45 -2.06
N ASN A 173 -9.35 -0.88 -3.24
CA ASN A 173 -9.81 -1.63 -4.41
C ASN A 173 -8.74 -2.63 -4.89
N ALA A 174 -7.46 -2.25 -4.92
CA ALA A 174 -6.38 -3.14 -5.32
C ALA A 174 -6.28 -4.39 -4.41
N TYR A 175 -6.46 -4.22 -3.09
CA TYR A 175 -6.48 -5.36 -2.16
C TYR A 175 -7.74 -6.21 -2.34
N ALA A 176 -8.88 -5.60 -2.64
CA ALA A 176 -10.09 -6.34 -2.96
C ALA A 176 -9.94 -7.17 -4.26
N ILE A 177 -9.17 -6.70 -5.25
CA ILE A 177 -8.82 -7.48 -6.45
C ILE A 177 -7.97 -8.69 -6.08
N LEU A 178 -6.93 -8.52 -5.25
CA LEU A 178 -6.10 -9.64 -4.75
C LEU A 178 -6.93 -10.69 -4.01
N ALA A 179 -7.81 -10.23 -3.11
CA ALA A 179 -8.71 -11.10 -2.34
C ALA A 179 -9.66 -11.93 -3.21
N ARG A 180 -9.94 -11.47 -4.44
CA ARG A 180 -10.76 -12.17 -5.43
C ARG A 180 -9.91 -12.89 -6.49
N SER A 181 -8.67 -13.22 -6.17
CA SER A 181 -7.71 -13.91 -7.05
C SER A 181 -7.56 -13.22 -8.41
N GLY A 182 -7.56 -11.89 -8.42
CA GLY A 182 -7.36 -11.08 -9.62
C GLY A 182 -8.65 -10.57 -10.27
N ARG A 183 -9.84 -11.02 -9.84
CA ARG A 183 -11.11 -10.54 -10.43
C ARG A 183 -11.40 -9.08 -10.09
N ARG A 184 -11.60 -8.26 -11.12
CA ARG A 184 -11.84 -6.83 -10.99
C ARG A 184 -13.32 -6.53 -10.89
N LEU A 185 -13.71 -6.02 -9.73
CA LEU A 185 -15.03 -5.46 -9.48
C LEU A 185 -14.83 -4.01 -9.02
N PRO A 186 -15.14 -3.01 -9.88
CA PRO A 186 -15.01 -1.61 -9.51
C PRO A 186 -15.83 -1.29 -8.25
N PRO A 187 -15.32 -0.45 -7.33
CA PRO A 187 -16.05 -0.08 -6.13
C PRO A 187 -17.23 0.83 -6.50
N THR A 188 -18.36 0.70 -5.81
CA THR A 188 -19.55 1.55 -6.02
C THR A 188 -20.16 1.98 -4.69
N PHE A 189 -20.64 3.23 -4.62
CA PHE A 189 -21.44 3.71 -3.48
C PHE A 189 -22.91 3.31 -3.60
N VAL A 190 -23.40 3.20 -4.84
CA VAL A 190 -24.79 2.83 -5.13
C VAL A 190 -24.90 1.30 -5.22
N ARG A 191 -25.59 0.70 -4.26
CA ARG A 191 -25.86 -0.74 -4.24
C ARG A 191 -26.59 -1.16 -5.52
N GLY A 192 -26.09 -2.21 -6.17
CA GLY A 192 -26.68 -2.76 -7.39
C GLY A 192 -26.16 -2.12 -8.68
N MET A 193 -25.51 -0.96 -8.60
CA MET A 193 -24.77 -0.42 -9.73
C MET A 193 -23.52 -1.28 -9.97
N ARG A 194 -23.36 -1.74 -11.21
CA ARG A 194 -22.19 -2.51 -11.64
C ARG A 194 -21.53 -1.77 -12.79
N ALA A 195 -20.38 -1.17 -12.53
CA ALA A 195 -19.50 -0.73 -13.60
C ALA A 195 -18.71 -1.93 -14.13
N SER A 196 -18.55 -2.02 -15.45
CA SER A 196 -17.70 -3.03 -16.05
C SER A 196 -16.23 -2.65 -15.84
N PRO A 197 -15.34 -3.61 -15.53
CA PRO A 197 -13.91 -3.36 -15.58
C PRO A 197 -13.48 -3.02 -17.02
N PRO A 198 -12.38 -2.27 -17.21
CA PRO A 198 -11.93 -1.80 -18.53
C PRO A 198 -11.39 -2.90 -19.45
N GLY A 199 -11.30 -4.14 -18.98
CA GLY A 199 -10.79 -5.27 -19.75
C GLY A 199 -11.01 -6.61 -19.02
N PRO A 200 -10.53 -7.72 -19.61
CA PRO A 200 -10.69 -9.06 -19.03
C PRO A 200 -9.95 -9.18 -17.69
N ASP A 201 -10.44 -10.06 -16.83
CA ASP A 201 -9.75 -10.44 -15.60
C ASP A 201 -8.55 -11.34 -15.92
N VAL A 202 -7.44 -11.13 -15.22
CA VAL A 202 -6.36 -12.08 -15.07
C VAL A 202 -6.57 -12.83 -13.76
N LEU A 203 -6.59 -14.15 -13.82
CA LEU A 203 -6.70 -14.99 -12.63
C LEU A 203 -5.29 -15.35 -12.16
N PHE A 204 -4.98 -14.99 -10.91
CA PHE A 204 -3.71 -15.34 -10.29
C PHE A 204 -3.68 -16.80 -9.87
N ASP A 205 -2.47 -17.38 -9.84
CA ASP A 205 -2.23 -18.72 -9.30
C ASP A 205 -2.74 -18.81 -7.85
N GLY A 206 -3.42 -19.91 -7.51
CA GLY A 206 -3.90 -20.15 -6.15
C GLY A 206 -2.75 -20.16 -5.14
N GLU A 207 -1.61 -20.78 -5.48
CA GLU A 207 -0.47 -20.87 -4.57
C GLU A 207 0.13 -19.49 -4.27
N ILE A 208 0.19 -18.59 -5.26
CA ILE A 208 0.70 -17.23 -5.01
C ILE A 208 -0.30 -16.41 -4.20
N VAL A 209 -1.61 -16.57 -4.44
CA VAL A 209 -2.64 -15.86 -3.66
C VAL A 209 -2.60 -16.30 -2.20
N GLU A 210 -2.46 -17.60 -1.93
CA GLU A 210 -2.26 -18.12 -0.58
C GLU A 210 -0.99 -17.58 0.06
N SER A 211 0.15 -17.61 -0.64
CA SER A 211 1.41 -17.05 -0.15
C SER A 211 1.32 -15.55 0.17
N ILE A 212 0.59 -14.78 -0.65
CA ILE A 212 0.32 -13.36 -0.39
C ILE A 212 -0.53 -13.20 0.87
N LEU A 213 -1.62 -13.96 0.99
CA LEU A 213 -2.49 -13.90 2.17
C LEU A 213 -1.71 -14.30 3.43
N ASP A 214 -0.95 -15.39 3.41
CA ASP A 214 -0.16 -15.79 4.58
C ASP A 214 0.88 -14.73 4.95
N GLY A 215 1.60 -14.17 3.98
CA GLY A 215 2.50 -13.04 4.24
C GLY A 215 1.81 -11.79 4.80
N LEU A 216 0.56 -11.53 4.42
CA LEU A 216 -0.24 -10.44 4.98
C LEU A 216 -0.78 -10.78 6.39
N ALA A 217 -1.09 -12.05 6.68
CA ALA A 217 -1.46 -12.48 8.03
C ALA A 217 -0.25 -12.37 8.96
N ASP A 218 0.88 -12.95 8.58
CA ASP A 218 2.12 -12.93 9.34
C ASP A 218 2.61 -11.50 9.61
N ALA A 219 2.39 -10.58 8.66
CA ALA A 219 2.69 -9.17 8.85
C ALA A 219 2.02 -8.57 10.10
N VAL A 220 0.86 -9.08 10.51
CA VAL A 220 0.03 -8.57 11.61
C VAL A 220 -0.11 -9.53 12.79
N THR A 221 0.32 -10.79 12.68
CA THR A 221 0.27 -11.78 13.77
C THR A 221 1.65 -12.09 14.34
N GLU A 222 2.66 -12.23 13.47
CA GLU A 222 3.97 -12.72 13.86
C GLU A 222 4.82 -11.64 14.53
N SER A 223 5.63 -12.02 15.53
CA SER A 223 6.42 -11.06 16.31
C SER A 223 7.42 -10.25 15.48
N TRP A 224 7.79 -10.76 14.31
CA TRP A 224 8.69 -10.14 13.33
C TRP A 224 7.93 -9.43 12.19
N GLY A 225 6.60 -9.51 12.18
CA GLY A 225 5.73 -8.81 11.25
C GLY A 225 5.70 -7.29 11.49
N THR A 226 5.64 -6.53 10.40
CA THR A 226 5.72 -5.05 10.46
C THR A 226 4.54 -4.32 11.10
N GLY A 227 3.42 -5.02 11.35
CA GLY A 227 2.19 -4.47 11.90
C GLY A 227 1.59 -5.33 13.01
N SER A 228 2.40 -6.14 13.69
CA SER A 228 1.89 -7.12 14.66
C SER A 228 1.72 -6.59 16.07
N ARG A 229 2.59 -5.68 16.53
CA ARG A 229 2.61 -5.25 17.93
C ARG A 229 2.66 -3.74 18.13
N LEU A 230 1.89 -3.26 19.08
CA LEU A 230 1.98 -1.90 19.62
C LEU A 230 2.89 -1.91 20.84
N LYS A 231 3.87 -1.02 20.87
CA LYS A 231 4.71 -0.80 22.05
C LYS A 231 4.11 0.32 22.90
N TYR A 232 3.74 0.02 24.13
CA TYR A 232 3.15 0.99 25.07
C TYR A 232 3.99 1.21 26.33
N GLY A 233 5.10 0.46 26.51
CA GLY A 233 6.04 0.62 27.60
C GLY A 233 7.44 0.12 27.25
N PRO A 234 8.45 0.29 28.13
CA PRO A 234 9.78 -0.27 27.95
C PRO A 234 9.77 -1.80 27.97
N GLY A 235 9.61 -2.43 26.81
CA GLY A 235 9.58 -3.89 26.68
C GLY A 235 8.16 -4.48 26.68
N ASP A 236 7.14 -3.63 26.89
CA ASP A 236 5.75 -4.04 26.86
C ASP A 236 5.15 -3.90 25.46
N TYR A 237 4.51 -4.97 25.01
CA TYR A 237 3.92 -5.09 23.69
C TYR A 237 2.57 -5.79 23.76
N GLU A 238 1.59 -5.28 23.00
CA GLU A 238 0.31 -5.94 22.77
C GLU A 238 0.08 -6.16 21.27
N PRO A 239 -0.69 -7.19 20.87
CA PRO A 239 -1.13 -7.34 19.49
C PRO A 239 -1.92 -6.10 19.02
N ILE A 240 -1.62 -5.58 17.82
CA ILE A 240 -2.40 -4.46 17.26
C ILE A 240 -3.82 -4.89 16.94
N PHE A 241 -4.00 -6.10 16.43
CA PHE A 241 -5.30 -6.67 16.08
C PHE A 241 -5.70 -7.71 17.12
N ASN A 242 -6.88 -7.53 17.70
CA ASN A 242 -7.39 -8.29 18.83
C ASN A 242 -8.91 -8.50 18.73
N VAL A 243 -9.38 -8.83 17.53
CA VAL A 243 -10.79 -8.89 17.17
C VAL A 243 -11.23 -10.32 16.87
N ASP A 244 -11.22 -11.20 17.87
CA ASP A 244 -11.63 -12.60 17.67
C ASP A 244 -13.14 -12.72 17.31
N PRO A 245 -13.55 -13.65 16.41
CA PRO A 245 -12.75 -14.64 15.68
C PRO A 245 -12.29 -14.14 14.28
N ILE A 246 -12.20 -12.82 14.08
CA ILE A 246 -11.90 -12.24 12.77
C ILE A 246 -10.39 -12.35 12.48
N ARG A 247 -10.04 -13.02 11.38
CA ARG A 247 -8.69 -13.01 10.81
C ARG A 247 -8.47 -11.70 10.05
N VAL A 248 -7.27 -11.14 10.22
CA VAL A 248 -6.82 -9.92 9.54
C VAL A 248 -5.61 -10.25 8.69
N TRP A 249 -5.61 -9.74 7.46
CA TRP A 249 -4.48 -9.82 6.54
C TRP A 249 -4.06 -8.40 6.18
N GLY A 250 -2.92 -7.92 6.66
CA GLY A 250 -2.59 -6.50 6.60
C GLY A 250 -1.20 -6.20 6.06
N LYS A 251 -1.05 -5.07 5.39
CA LYS A 251 0.24 -4.51 5.02
C LYS A 251 0.35 -3.09 5.57
N THR A 252 1.46 -2.83 6.25
CA THR A 252 1.84 -1.47 6.64
C THR A 252 2.67 -0.80 5.54
N GLY A 253 2.54 0.51 5.45
CA GLY A 253 3.33 1.37 4.59
C GLY A 253 3.78 2.63 5.32
N THR A 254 4.96 3.11 4.93
CA THR A 254 5.49 4.41 5.34
C THR A 254 5.98 5.07 4.07
N ALA A 255 5.38 6.20 3.74
CA ALA A 255 5.69 6.94 2.52
C ALA A 255 6.27 8.30 2.89
N GLN A 256 7.24 8.79 2.13
CA GLN A 256 7.81 10.12 2.35
C GLN A 256 6.72 11.18 2.13
N ALA A 257 6.59 12.10 3.08
CA ALA A 257 5.65 13.20 3.01
C ALA A 257 6.35 14.48 2.50
N PRO A 258 5.61 15.41 1.88
CA PRO A 258 6.10 16.76 1.69
C PRO A 258 6.33 17.43 3.06
N PRO A 259 7.12 18.52 3.10
CA PRO A 259 7.33 19.28 4.33
C PRO A 259 6.01 19.87 4.85
N LEU A 260 5.82 19.87 6.16
CA LEU A 260 4.66 20.51 6.81
C LEU A 260 5.02 21.97 7.15
N VAL A 261 4.12 22.89 6.80
CA VAL A 261 4.20 24.31 7.19
C VAL A 261 3.05 24.59 8.16
N THR A 262 3.36 25.20 9.29
CA THR A 262 2.40 25.49 10.37
C THR A 262 2.34 26.99 10.65
N ASP A 263 1.15 27.46 11.04
CA ASP A 263 0.92 28.77 11.64
C ASP A 263 1.05 28.59 13.17
N VAL A 264 2.21 28.97 13.72
CA VAL A 264 2.62 28.59 15.08
C VAL A 264 2.30 29.67 16.11
N ASP A 265 2.21 30.93 15.68
CA ASP A 265 1.79 32.06 16.50
C ASP A 265 0.29 32.39 16.36
N GLY A 266 -0.41 31.75 15.42
CA GLY A 266 -1.85 31.90 15.23
C GLY A 266 -2.24 33.27 14.68
N ASP A 267 -1.28 33.99 14.07
CA ASP A 267 -1.48 35.33 13.54
C ASP A 267 -2.20 35.34 12.19
N GLY A 268 -2.35 34.15 11.61
CA GLY A 268 -2.98 33.96 10.34
C GLY A 268 -2.02 34.02 9.14
N ALA A 269 -0.72 33.92 9.36
CA ALA A 269 0.29 33.85 8.33
C ALA A 269 1.10 32.56 8.47
N LEU A 270 1.40 31.93 7.33
CA LEU A 270 2.39 30.85 7.33
C LEU A 270 3.77 31.49 7.46
N ALA A 271 4.41 31.33 8.61
CA ALA A 271 5.75 31.85 8.85
C ALA A 271 6.73 31.26 7.82
N THR A 272 7.45 32.13 7.10
CA THR A 272 8.51 31.77 6.17
C THR A 272 9.75 31.29 6.92
N GLY A 273 9.70 30.09 7.49
CA GLY A 273 10.84 29.49 8.20
C GLY A 273 10.52 28.24 9.02
N GLU A 274 9.27 28.07 9.47
CA GLU A 274 8.89 26.94 10.32
C GLU A 274 8.34 25.79 9.46
N ARG A 275 9.29 25.10 8.84
CA ARG A 275 9.07 23.95 7.96
C ARG A 275 9.57 22.68 8.63
N ILE A 276 8.70 21.71 8.81
CA ILE A 276 9.06 20.40 9.34
C ILE A 276 9.32 19.44 8.17
N ASP A 277 10.60 19.14 7.95
CA ASP A 277 11.07 18.20 6.93
C ASP A 277 11.14 16.76 7.45
N GLY A 278 11.32 15.81 6.52
CA GLY A 278 11.56 14.40 6.86
C GLY A 278 10.34 13.69 7.45
N LEU A 279 9.15 14.26 7.26
CA LEU A 279 7.90 13.63 7.68
C LEU A 279 7.57 12.43 6.80
N HIS A 280 6.75 11.55 7.36
CA HIS A 280 6.24 10.39 6.65
C HIS A 280 4.73 10.28 6.85
N HIS A 281 4.04 9.82 5.81
CA HIS A 281 2.66 9.38 5.91
C HIS A 281 2.58 7.94 6.40
N ALA A 282 1.54 7.64 7.17
CA ALA A 282 1.27 6.30 7.68
C ALA A 282 0.16 5.63 6.86
N TRP A 283 0.46 4.45 6.32
CA TRP A 283 -0.47 3.60 5.59
C TRP A 283 -0.70 2.28 6.32
N PHE A 284 -1.95 1.83 6.30
CA PHE A 284 -2.32 0.44 6.50
C PHE A 284 -3.39 0.07 5.47
N VAL A 285 -3.20 -1.05 4.79
CA VAL A 285 -4.26 -1.64 3.96
C VAL A 285 -4.36 -3.10 4.32
N GLY A 286 -5.57 -3.58 4.56
CA GLY A 286 -5.78 -4.97 4.94
C GLY A 286 -7.14 -5.50 4.55
N LEU A 287 -7.26 -6.81 4.70
CA LEU A 287 -8.48 -7.58 4.51
C LEU A 287 -8.93 -8.13 5.87
N ALA A 288 -10.23 -8.33 6.03
CA ALA A 288 -10.81 -8.89 7.24
C ALA A 288 -11.94 -9.88 6.94
N GLY A 289 -12.02 -10.96 7.72
CA GLY A 289 -13.01 -12.01 7.63
C GLY A 289 -12.66 -13.20 8.53
N GLU A 290 -13.57 -14.15 8.75
CA GLU A 290 -13.31 -15.29 9.64
C GLU A 290 -12.49 -16.38 8.95
N VAL A 291 -13.01 -16.89 7.83
CA VAL A 291 -12.37 -17.95 7.03
C VAL A 291 -11.61 -17.37 5.85
N ALA A 292 -12.23 -16.41 5.15
CA ALA A 292 -11.68 -15.77 3.96
C ALA A 292 -11.93 -14.26 3.99
N PRO A 293 -11.12 -13.46 3.27
CA PRO A 293 -11.33 -12.03 3.10
C PRO A 293 -12.76 -11.67 2.68
N ARG A 294 -13.42 -10.79 3.44
CA ARG A 294 -14.77 -10.28 3.15
C ARG A 294 -14.81 -8.76 2.97
N TYR A 295 -14.00 -8.04 3.73
CA TYR A 295 -13.86 -6.59 3.65
C TYR A 295 -12.42 -6.21 3.35
N ALA A 296 -12.24 -5.14 2.57
CA ALA A 296 -10.96 -4.45 2.44
C ALA A 296 -11.05 -3.11 3.18
N VAL A 297 -10.04 -2.79 3.98
CA VAL A 297 -9.93 -1.58 4.78
C VAL A 297 -8.62 -0.90 4.44
N ALA A 298 -8.68 0.34 3.97
CA ALA A 298 -7.52 1.19 3.76
C ALA A 298 -7.58 2.39 4.72
N VAL A 299 -6.48 2.62 5.43
CA VAL A 299 -6.32 3.73 6.36
C VAL A 299 -5.06 4.49 5.99
N PHE A 300 -5.22 5.80 5.87
CA PHE A 300 -4.15 6.74 5.60
C PHE A 300 -4.17 7.87 6.63
N VAL A 301 -2.99 8.22 7.14
CA VAL A 301 -2.81 9.34 8.05
C VAL A 301 -1.69 10.24 7.52
N GLU A 302 -2.06 11.44 7.08
CA GLU A 302 -1.13 12.50 6.70
C GLU A 302 -0.18 12.79 7.87
N HIS A 303 1.12 12.89 7.57
CA HIS A 303 2.18 13.07 8.58
C HIS A 303 2.13 12.12 9.79
N GLY A 304 1.45 10.96 9.67
CA GLY A 304 1.26 10.00 10.78
C GLY A 304 2.49 9.13 11.09
N GLY A 305 3.57 9.24 10.33
CA GLY A 305 4.79 8.49 10.56
C GLY A 305 4.64 6.99 10.26
N SER A 306 4.46 6.18 11.28
CA SER A 306 4.56 4.71 11.18
C SER A 306 3.21 4.06 10.88
N GLY A 307 3.12 3.35 9.75
CA GLY A 307 1.92 2.61 9.34
C GLY A 307 1.42 1.63 10.41
N GLY A 308 2.31 0.80 10.95
CA GLY A 308 1.96 -0.18 11.99
C GLY A 308 1.55 0.45 13.32
N ARG A 309 2.14 1.58 13.72
CA ARG A 309 1.85 2.20 15.03
C ARG A 309 0.67 3.18 15.02
N VAL A 310 0.28 3.68 13.84
CA VAL A 310 -0.77 4.70 13.72
C VAL A 310 -1.94 4.21 12.87
N ALA A 311 -1.70 3.85 11.61
CA ALA A 311 -2.78 3.43 10.71
C ALA A 311 -3.34 2.03 11.06
N GLY A 312 -2.50 1.12 11.55
CA GLY A 312 -2.90 -0.23 12.00
C GLY A 312 -3.96 -0.21 13.12
N PRO A 313 -3.71 0.47 14.27
CA PRO A 313 -4.69 0.58 15.34
C PRO A 313 -6.02 1.23 14.91
N ILE A 314 -5.98 2.22 14.02
CA ILE A 314 -7.20 2.83 13.46
C ILE A 314 -7.96 1.79 12.61
N ALA A 315 -7.26 1.03 11.78
CA ALA A 315 -7.88 -0.06 11.01
C ALA A 315 -8.51 -1.12 11.93
N ASN A 316 -7.85 -1.46 13.05
CA ASN A 316 -8.41 -2.37 14.06
C ASN A 316 -9.74 -1.84 14.63
N GLN A 317 -9.84 -0.54 14.91
CA GLN A 317 -11.11 0.06 15.38
C GLN A 317 -12.22 -0.03 14.32
N VAL A 318 -11.90 0.18 13.03
CA VAL A 318 -12.86 0.00 11.94
C VAL A 318 -13.35 -1.46 11.86
N ILE A 319 -12.44 -2.43 12.00
CA ILE A 319 -12.77 -3.86 11.98
C ILE A 319 -13.64 -4.24 13.19
N HIS A 320 -13.33 -3.73 14.38
CA HIS A 320 -14.19 -3.88 15.57
C HIS A 320 -15.59 -3.29 15.35
N ALA A 321 -15.69 -2.12 14.71
CA ALA A 321 -16.98 -1.51 14.39
C ALA A 321 -17.78 -2.36 13.39
N LEU A 322 -17.13 -2.90 12.35
CA LEU A 322 -17.77 -3.85 11.42
C LEU A 322 -18.28 -5.10 12.15
N ARG A 323 -17.52 -5.61 13.13
CA ARG A 323 -17.96 -6.75 13.95
C ARG A 323 -19.14 -6.39 14.84
N ALA A 324 -19.04 -5.30 15.60
CA ALA A 324 -20.09 -4.86 16.53
C ALA A 324 -21.42 -4.55 15.82
N THR A 325 -21.37 -4.16 14.54
CA THR A 325 -22.55 -3.88 13.71
C THR A 325 -23.05 -5.09 12.92
N GLY A 326 -22.49 -6.28 13.13
CA GLY A 326 -22.94 -7.53 12.49
C GLY A 326 -22.51 -7.69 11.02
N HIS A 327 -21.64 -6.82 10.50
CA HIS A 327 -21.07 -6.94 9.15
C HIS A 327 -19.96 -8.01 9.10
N LEU A 328 -19.23 -8.19 10.21
CA LEU A 328 -18.26 -9.25 10.44
C LEU A 328 -18.74 -10.15 11.59
N GLY A 329 -18.92 -11.44 11.35
CA GLY A 329 -19.48 -12.39 12.31
C GLY A 329 -19.94 -13.69 11.62
N PRO A 330 -20.22 -14.77 12.38
CA PRO A 330 -20.54 -16.07 11.83
C PRO A 330 -21.83 -15.93 11.02
N GLN A 331 -21.71 -16.07 9.70
CA GLN A 331 -22.87 -16.16 8.83
C GLN A 331 -23.17 -17.62 8.59
N GLU A 332 -24.46 -17.96 8.67
CA GLU A 332 -24.96 -19.24 8.18
C GLU A 332 -24.42 -19.43 6.77
N VAL A 333 -23.65 -20.51 6.57
CA VAL A 333 -23.25 -20.95 5.24
C VAL A 333 -24.54 -21.20 4.48
N ALA A 334 -24.93 -20.25 3.62
CA ALA A 334 -26.02 -20.46 2.71
C ALA A 334 -25.63 -21.64 1.81
N ARG A 335 -26.35 -22.75 1.99
CA ARG A 335 -26.24 -23.97 1.18
C ARG A 335 -26.58 -23.70 -0.27
#